data_AF-A0A1U7LT79-F1
#
_entry.id   AF-A0A1U7LT79-F1
#
_cell.length_a   1.000
_cell.length_b   1.000
_cell.length_c   1.000
_cell.angle_alpha   90.00
_cell.angle_beta   90.00
_cell.angle_gamma   90.00
#
_symmetry.space_group_name_H-M   'P 1'
#
loop_
_entity.id
_entity.type
_entity.pdbx_description
1 polymer ?
#
loop_
_entity_poly.entity_id
_entity_poly.type
_entity_poly.pdbx_seq_one_letter_code
_entity_poly.pdbx_strand_id
1 'polypeptide(L)'
;MPSFPIKKILLLGFCRLAEPIAITSISPYIFFMIKSFGITEDEAQIAKYAGIVSSSFAFSECLSSVIWGRLSDKYGRKCIIILGLCGTSISVLWFGFSRSFTMIIIARSLAGLLNGNVGVIRTVVPKT
;
A
#
# COMPACT_ATOMS: atom_id res chain seq x y z
N MET A 1 -27.61 -24.32 -7.62
CA MET A 1 -26.51 -23.87 -6.75
C MET A 1 -25.40 -23.32 -7.64
N PRO A 2 -25.22 -21.99 -7.76
CA PRO A 2 -24.29 -21.45 -8.76
C PRO A 2 -22.84 -21.65 -8.29
N SER A 3 -22.02 -22.15 -9.20
CA SER A 3 -20.59 -22.48 -9.02
C SER A 3 -19.82 -21.35 -8.35
N PHE A 4 -19.43 -21.55 -7.08
CA PHE A 4 -18.48 -20.66 -6.40
C PHE A 4 -17.18 -20.63 -7.22
N PRO A 5 -16.71 -19.45 -7.69
CA PRO A 5 -15.52 -19.35 -8.50
C PRO A 5 -14.27 -19.44 -7.60
N ILE A 6 -14.08 -20.59 -6.96
CA ILE A 6 -13.01 -20.88 -5.99
C ILE A 6 -11.65 -20.49 -6.57
N LYS A 7 -11.38 -20.81 -7.84
CA LYS A 7 -10.15 -20.43 -8.55
C LYS A 7 -9.88 -18.92 -8.54
N LYS A 8 -10.92 -18.08 -8.67
CA LYS A 8 -10.78 -16.61 -8.67
C LYS A 8 -10.54 -16.07 -7.27
N ILE A 9 -11.17 -16.66 -6.25
CA ILE A 9 -10.97 -16.29 -4.83
C ILE A 9 -9.57 -16.70 -4.37
N LEU A 10 -9.11 -17.89 -4.78
CA LEU A 10 -7.78 -18.42 -4.44
C LEU A 10 -6.67 -17.59 -5.11
N LEU A 11 -6.84 -17.21 -6.38
CA LEU A 11 -5.96 -16.28 -7.08
C LEU A 11 -5.92 -14.91 -6.39
N LEU A 12 -7.08 -14.33 -6.06
CA LEU A 12 -7.15 -13.05 -5.34
C LEU A 12 -6.51 -13.13 -3.95
N GLY A 13 -6.70 -14.24 -3.25
CA GLY A 13 -6.12 -14.51 -1.93
C GLY A 13 -4.59 -14.57 -1.99
N PHE A 14 -4.04 -15.28 -2.97
CA PHE A 14 -2.59 -15.34 -3.19
C PHE A 14 -1.99 -13.98 -3.55
N CYS A 15 -2.63 -13.24 -4.46
CA CYS A 15 -2.25 -11.86 -4.77
C CYS A 15 -2.33 -10.94 -3.55
N ARG A 16 -3.32 -11.14 -2.68
CA ARG A 16 -3.47 -10.38 -1.44
C ARG A 16 -2.40 -10.68 -0.41
N LEU A 17 -1.89 -11.90 -0.35
CA LEU A 17 -0.79 -12.27 0.53
C LEU A 17 0.54 -11.66 0.05
N ALA A 18 0.72 -11.44 -1.25
CA ALA A 18 1.92 -10.80 -1.79
C ALA A 18 2.07 -9.33 -1.38
N GLU A 19 0.95 -8.63 -1.15
CA GLU A 19 0.92 -7.21 -0.77
C GLU A 19 1.57 -6.91 0.59
N PRO A 20 1.21 -7.56 1.72
CA PRO A 20 1.88 -7.35 3.00
C PRO A 20 3.36 -7.81 2.98
N ILE A 21 3.70 -8.81 2.17
CA ILE A 21 5.10 -9.24 1.96
C ILE A 21 5.91 -8.12 1.30
N ALA A 22 5.35 -7.47 0.29
CA ALA A 22 6.00 -6.33 -0.37
C ALA A 22 6.14 -5.13 0.58
N ILE A 23 5.11 -4.80 1.36
CA ILE A 23 5.11 -3.67 2.31
C ILE A 23 6.14 -3.86 3.42
N THR A 24 6.24 -5.06 3.99
CA THR A 24 7.23 -5.36 5.04
C THR A 24 8.65 -5.35 4.49
N SER A 25 8.86 -5.89 3.29
CA SER A 25 10.17 -5.85 2.60
C SER A 25 10.61 -4.44 2.29
N ILE A 26 9.67 -3.54 1.98
CA ILE A 26 9.91 -2.15 1.60
C ILE A 26 10.57 -1.33 2.71
N SER A 27 10.33 -1.67 3.98
CA SER A 27 10.82 -0.91 5.14
C SER A 27 12.36 -0.83 5.17
N PRO A 28 13.12 -1.94 5.07
CA PRO A 28 14.57 -1.87 4.93
C PRO A 28 15.03 -1.28 3.60
N TYR A 29 14.29 -1.45 2.50
CA TYR A 29 14.67 -0.88 1.20
C TYR A 29 14.72 0.66 1.22
N ILE A 30 13.82 1.34 1.93
CA ILE A 30 13.86 2.81 2.06
C ILE A 30 15.16 3.25 2.73
N PHE A 31 15.56 2.55 3.80
CA PHE A 31 16.76 2.87 4.55
C PHE A 31 18.00 2.77 3.65
N PHE A 32 18.12 1.67 2.89
CA PHE A 32 19.20 1.51 1.91
C PHE A 32 19.11 2.49 0.74
N MET A 33 17.92 2.84 0.27
CA MET A 33 17.74 3.77 -0.84
C MET A 33 18.13 5.20 -0.44
N ILE A 34 17.75 5.66 0.74
CA ILE A 34 18.18 6.96 1.29
C ILE A 34 19.70 6.98 1.50
N LYS A 35 20.27 5.88 2.02
CA LYS A 35 21.73 5.72 2.15
C LYS A 35 22.44 5.79 0.80
N SER A 36 21.86 5.18 -0.25
CA SER A 36 22.44 5.18 -1.60
C SER A 36 22.42 6.54 -2.30
N PHE A 37 21.55 7.46 -1.88
CA PHE A 37 21.53 8.82 -2.43
C PHE A 37 22.67 9.70 -1.91
N GLY A 38 23.42 9.26 -0.89
CA GLY A 38 24.57 10.01 -0.37
C GLY A 38 24.21 11.37 0.24
N ILE A 39 22.93 11.60 0.55
CA ILE A 39 22.43 12.88 1.07
C ILE A 39 22.99 13.14 2.48
N THR A 40 23.26 12.08 3.24
CA THR A 40 23.79 12.17 4.60
C THR A 40 24.51 10.88 5.01
N GLU A 41 25.69 11.00 5.64
CA GLU A 41 26.47 9.86 6.19
C GLU A 41 26.03 9.46 7.62
N ASP A 42 25.30 10.36 8.29
CA ASP A 42 24.81 10.17 9.65
C ASP A 42 23.55 9.28 9.69
N GLU A 43 23.66 8.11 10.32
CA GLU A 43 22.57 7.12 10.45
C GLU A 43 21.33 7.70 11.13
N ALA A 44 21.50 8.66 12.05
CA ALA A 44 20.38 9.30 12.74
C ALA A 44 19.51 10.13 11.78
N GLN A 45 20.11 10.74 10.75
CA GLN A 45 19.38 11.51 9.75
C GLN A 45 18.69 10.59 8.74
N ILE A 46 19.33 9.49 8.34
CA ILE A 46 18.71 8.46 7.48
C ILE A 46 17.44 7.90 8.16
N ALA A 47 17.51 7.61 9.45
CA ALA A 47 16.35 7.17 10.22
C ALA A 47 15.23 8.23 10.28
N LYS A 48 15.56 9.52 10.43
CA LYS A 48 14.58 10.62 10.35
C LYS A 48 13.89 10.66 8.99
N TYR A 49 14.64 10.59 7.89
CA TYR A 49 14.07 10.59 6.55
C TYR A 49 13.19 9.36 6.29
N ALA A 50 13.59 8.17 6.74
CA ALA A 50 12.76 6.97 6.66
C ALA A 50 11.47 7.11 7.50
N GLY A 51 11.55 7.77 8.66
CA GLY A 51 10.40 8.13 9.48
C GLY A 51 9.43 9.08 8.79
N ILE A 52 9.94 10.10 8.08
CA ILE A 52 9.11 11.02 7.28
C ILE A 52 8.37 10.27 6.17
N VAL A 53 9.06 9.39 5.43
CA VAL A 53 8.46 8.58 4.37
C VAL A 53 7.37 7.67 4.94
N SER A 54 7.63 7.02 6.07
CA SER A 54 6.66 6.14 6.75
C SER A 54 5.44 6.92 7.26
N SER A 55 5.66 8.13 7.78
CA SER A 55 4.57 9.01 8.25
C SER A 55 3.70 9.49 7.11
N SER A 56 4.29 9.83 5.96
CA SER A 56 3.55 10.22 4.75
C SER A 56 2.68 9.07 4.22
N PHE A 57 3.20 7.84 4.26
CA PHE A 57 2.44 6.64 3.92
C PHE A 57 1.24 6.47 4.86
N ALA A 58 1.45 6.49 6.18
CA ALA A 58 0.39 6.32 7.16
C ALA A 58 -0.69 7.41 7.07
N PHE A 59 -0.27 8.67 6.83
CA PHE A 59 -1.20 9.79 6.63
C PHE A 59 -2.07 9.58 5.38
N SER A 60 -1.45 9.16 4.28
CA SER A 60 -2.14 8.89 3.01
C SER A 60 -3.09 7.69 3.12
N GLU A 61 -2.67 6.64 3.81
CA GLU A 61 -3.49 5.46 4.11
C GLU A 61 -4.70 5.82 4.97
N CYS A 62 -4.52 6.66 6.00
CA CYS A 62 -5.63 7.16 6.82
C CYS A 62 -6.67 7.89 5.97
N LEU A 63 -6.22 8.83 5.13
CA LEU A 63 -7.10 9.59 4.24
C LEU A 63 -7.88 8.67 3.28
N SER A 64 -7.17 7.69 2.73
CA SER A 64 -7.77 6.77 1.76
C SER A 64 -8.68 5.73 2.39
N SER A 65 -8.42 5.29 3.62
CA SER A 65 -9.32 4.38 4.33
C SER A 65 -10.74 4.97 4.46
N VAL A 66 -10.85 6.28 4.68
CA VAL A 66 -12.14 7.00 4.77
C VAL A 66 -12.82 7.11 3.40
N ILE A 67 -12.06 7.49 2.36
CA ILE A 67 -12.56 7.67 0.99
C ILE A 67 -13.04 6.32 0.42
N TRP A 68 -12.20 5.29 0.48
CA TRP A 68 -12.51 3.96 -0.03
C TRP A 68 -13.58 3.24 0.78
N GLY A 69 -13.70 3.51 2.09
CA GLY A 69 -14.81 3.02 2.91
C GLY A 69 -16.16 3.47 2.35
N ARG A 70 -16.31 4.78 2.09
CA ARG A 70 -17.54 5.34 1.50
C ARG A 70 -17.77 4.86 0.06
N LEU A 71 -16.72 4.74 -0.74
CA LEU A 71 -16.81 4.22 -2.11
C LEU A 71 -17.24 2.74 -2.14
N SER A 72 -16.79 1.95 -1.16
CA SER A 72 -17.10 0.52 -1.02
C SER A 72 -18.56 0.25 -0.75
N ASP A 73 -19.19 1.09 0.06
CA ASP A 73 -20.61 0.95 0.34
C ASP A 73 -21.48 1.25 -0.89
N LYS A 74 -20.96 2.02 -1.88
CA LYS A 74 -21.71 2.41 -3.09
C LYS A 74 -21.43 1.52 -4.32
N TYR A 75 -20.18 1.10 -4.54
CA TYR A 75 -19.77 0.40 -5.78
C TYR A 75 -19.51 -1.10 -5.61
N GLY A 76 -19.62 -1.63 -4.38
CA GLY A 76 -19.45 -3.05 -4.09
C GLY A 76 -18.00 -3.47 -3.82
N ARG A 77 -17.82 -4.33 -2.81
CA ARG A 77 -16.52 -4.71 -2.21
C ARG A 77 -15.52 -5.33 -3.20
N LYS A 78 -15.97 -6.00 -4.27
CA LYS A 78 -15.07 -6.71 -5.22
C LYS A 78 -14.25 -5.78 -6.11
N CYS A 79 -14.85 -4.70 -6.63
CA CYS A 79 -14.17 -3.82 -7.60
C CYS A 79 -13.03 -3.03 -6.93
N ILE A 80 -13.27 -2.60 -5.69
CA ILE A 80 -12.33 -1.79 -4.91
C ILE A 80 -11.10 -2.59 -4.49
N ILE A 81 -11.30 -3.86 -4.13
CA ILE A 81 -10.19 -4.77 -3.83
C ILE A 81 -9.27 -4.93 -5.05
N ILE A 82 -9.82 -5.01 -6.26
CA ILE A 82 -9.02 -5.15 -7.49
C ILE A 82 -8.32 -3.83 -7.84
N LEU A 83 -9.03 -2.70 -7.77
CA LEU A 83 -8.47 -1.37 -8.02
C LEU A 83 -7.32 -1.02 -7.07
N GLY A 84 -7.50 -1.29 -5.77
CA GLY A 84 -6.43 -1.07 -4.79
C GLY A 84 -5.22 -1.94 -5.06
N LEU A 85 -5.41 -3.21 -5.43
CA LEU A 85 -4.31 -4.13 -5.72
C LEU A 85 -3.52 -3.71 -6.97
N CYS A 86 -4.22 -3.29 -8.03
CA CYS A 86 -3.59 -2.72 -9.22
C CYS A 86 -2.82 -1.44 -8.88
N GLY A 87 -3.41 -0.58 -8.05
CA GLY A 87 -2.80 0.67 -7.63
C GLY A 87 -1.54 0.49 -6.78
N THR A 88 -1.56 -0.45 -5.82
CA THR A 88 -0.39 -0.82 -5.04
C THR A 88 0.70 -1.40 -5.94
N SER A 89 0.34 -2.25 -6.90
CA SER A 89 1.30 -2.85 -7.84
C SER A 89 2.01 -1.79 -8.69
N ILE A 90 1.26 -0.82 -9.23
CA ILE A 90 1.82 0.31 -9.99
C ILE A 90 2.72 1.16 -9.09
N SER A 91 2.31 1.41 -7.84
CA SER A 91 3.09 2.22 -6.90
C SER A 91 4.39 1.55 -6.47
N VAL A 92 4.39 0.22 -6.30
CA VAL A 92 5.60 -0.58 -6.00
C VAL A 92 6.56 -0.57 -7.19
N LEU A 93 6.04 -0.72 -8.42
CA LEU A 93 6.85 -0.58 -9.63
C LEU A 93 7.47 0.82 -9.71
N TRP A 94 6.68 1.87 -9.49
CA TRP A 94 7.17 3.25 -9.46
C TRP A 94 8.24 3.47 -8.39
N PHE A 95 8.06 2.89 -7.20
CA PHE A 95 9.07 2.94 -6.13
C PHE A 95 10.37 2.25 -6.54
N GLY A 96 10.32 1.13 -7.27
CA GLY A 96 11.52 0.46 -7.78
C GLY A 96 12.33 1.29 -8.79
N PHE A 97 11.66 2.15 -9.57
CA PHE A 97 12.31 3.05 -10.53
C PHE A 97 12.70 4.41 -9.94
N SER A 98 12.34 4.69 -8.68
CA SER A 98 12.57 5.98 -8.06
C SER A 98 14.06 6.22 -7.76
N ARG A 99 14.60 7.34 -8.26
CA ARG A 99 15.98 7.80 -8.03
C ARG A 99 16.09 9.09 -7.21
N SER A 100 15.00 9.53 -6.58
CA SER A 100 14.98 10.77 -5.81
C SER A 100 14.08 10.65 -4.58
N PHE A 101 14.45 11.34 -3.50
CA PHE A 101 13.73 11.33 -2.23
C PHE A 101 12.27 11.77 -2.37
N THR A 102 12.00 12.82 -3.16
CA THR A 102 10.63 13.28 -3.43
C THR A 102 9.81 12.23 -4.19
N MET A 103 10.46 11.49 -5.09
CA MET A 103 9.83 10.44 -5.87
C MET A 103 9.41 9.25 -4.98
N ILE A 104 10.21 8.94 -3.96
CA ILE A 104 9.85 7.97 -2.90
C ILE A 104 8.60 8.43 -2.16
N ILE A 105 8.57 9.69 -1.71
CA ILE A 105 7.42 10.22 -0.97
C ILE A 105 6.17 10.13 -1.81
N ILE A 106 6.21 10.59 -3.07
CA ILE A 106 5.05 10.54 -3.98
C ILE A 106 4.61 9.10 -4.24
N ALA A 107 5.54 8.18 -4.52
CA ALA A 107 5.22 6.77 -4.73
C ALA A 107 4.60 6.14 -3.48
N ARG A 108 5.00 6.56 -2.27
CA ARG A 108 4.44 6.07 -1.01
C ARG A 108 3.11 6.69 -0.64
N SER A 109 2.92 7.98 -0.88
CA SER A 109 1.61 8.59 -0.74
C SER A 109 0.62 7.92 -1.69
N LEU A 110 1.01 7.66 -2.94
CA LEU A 110 0.18 6.96 -3.92
C LEU A 110 -0.10 5.50 -3.52
N ALA A 111 0.91 4.77 -3.03
CA ALA A 111 0.75 3.42 -2.50
C ALA A 111 -0.22 3.40 -1.31
N GLY A 112 -0.08 4.32 -0.36
CA GLY A 112 -0.97 4.45 0.80
C GLY A 112 -2.40 4.84 0.39
N LEU A 113 -2.53 5.72 -0.62
CA LEU A 113 -3.83 6.12 -1.14
C LEU A 113 -4.58 4.96 -1.81
N LEU A 114 -3.86 4.07 -2.49
CA LEU A 114 -4.42 2.94 -3.22
C LEU A 114 -4.60 1.70 -2.33
N ASN A 115 -3.89 1.65 -1.21
CA ASN A 115 -3.98 0.57 -0.23
C ASN A 115 -5.01 0.83 0.89
N GLY A 116 -6.16 1.45 0.59
CA GLY A 116 -7.27 1.62 1.54
C GLY A 116 -8.03 0.33 1.90
N ASN A 117 -7.47 -0.84 1.60
CA ASN A 117 -8.16 -2.13 1.65
C ASN A 117 -8.45 -2.65 3.06
N VAL A 118 -7.79 -2.10 4.07
CA VAL A 118 -7.92 -2.57 5.46
C VAL A 118 -9.24 -2.10 6.09
N GLY A 119 -9.80 -0.97 5.63
CA GLY A 119 -11.08 -0.45 6.15
C GLY A 119 -12.30 -1.29 5.78
N VAL A 120 -12.28 -1.94 4.62
CA VAL A 120 -13.42 -2.73 4.10
C VAL A 120 -13.53 -4.10 4.79
N ILE A 121 -12.42 -4.64 5.29
CA ILE A 121 -12.40 -5.95 5.99
C ILE A 121 -13.05 -5.87 7.38
N ARG A 122 -12.99 -4.71 8.06
CA ARG A 122 -13.61 -4.55 9.38
C ARG A 122 -15.13 -4.40 9.34
N THR A 123 -15.72 -3.98 8.22
CA THR A 123 -17.19 -3.90 8.07
C THR A 123 -17.84 -5.22 7.63
N VAL A 124 -17.06 -6.30 7.50
CA VAL A 124 -17.60 -7.66 7.28
C VAL A 124 -17.95 -8.33 8.60
N VAL A 125 -17.32 -7.93 9.71
CA VAL A 125 -17.48 -8.58 11.02
C VAL A 125 -18.80 -8.24 11.76
N PRO A 126 -19.48 -7.10 11.56
CA PRO A 126 -20.73 -6.83 12.30
C PRO A 126 -21.99 -7.50 11.73
N LYS A 127 -21.89 -8.31 10.67
CA LYS A 127 -23.05 -9.04 10.09
C LYS A 127 -22.74 -10.54 9.97
N THR A 128 -22.43 -11.12 11.12
CA THR A 128 -22.69 -12.53 11.46
C THR A 128 -23.41 -12.51 12.79
#